data_AF-A0ABD5Q8H2-F1
#
_entry.id   AF-A0ABD5Q8H2-F1
#
_cell.length_a   1.000
_cell.length_b   1.000
_cell.length_c   1.000
_cell.angle_alpha   90.00
_cell.angle_beta   90.00
_cell.angle_gamma   90.00
#
_symmetry.space_group_name_H-M   'P 1'
#
loop_
_entity.id
_entity.type
_entity.pdbx_description
1 polymer ?
#
loop_
_entity_poly.entity_id
_entity_poly.type
_entity_poly.pdbx_seq_one_letter_code
_entity_poly.pdbx_strand_id
1 'polypeptide(L)' 'MAITSTSEDDTLSIDLPSNREYERVEDADLDEALVEAIHRAEDAQNDFLAQLLRKELKSHYYETR' A
#
# COMPACT_ATOMS: atom_id res chain seq x y z
N MET A 1 20.97 -1.00 -30.84
CA MET A 1 21.33 -0.87 -29.42
C MET A 1 20.04 -0.65 -28.66
N ALA A 2 19.58 -1.66 -27.93
CA ALA A 2 18.32 -1.63 -27.20
C ALA A 2 18.65 -1.58 -25.70
N ILE A 3 18.28 -0.48 -25.06
CA ILE A 3 17.70 -0.51 -23.72
C ILE A 3 16.57 0.51 -23.72
N THR A 4 15.35 0.02 -23.86
CA THR A 4 14.16 0.76 -23.45
C THR A 4 14.29 0.96 -21.95
N SER A 5 14.54 2.19 -21.50
CA SER A 5 14.34 2.59 -20.11
C SER A 5 12.83 2.51 -19.84
N THR A 6 12.34 1.31 -19.57
CA THR A 6 11.06 1.13 -18.93
C THR A 6 11.25 1.68 -17.52
N SER A 7 10.87 2.94 -17.32
CA SER A 7 10.52 3.42 -16.00
C SER A 7 9.29 2.62 -15.57
N GLU A 8 9.52 1.41 -15.09
CA GLU A 8 8.58 0.70 -14.22
C GLU A 8 8.62 1.44 -12.89
N ASP A 9 8.08 2.66 -12.90
CA ASP A 9 7.43 3.22 -11.73
C ASP A 9 6.20 2.33 -11.52
N ASP A 10 6.45 1.09 -11.10
CA ASP A 10 5.48 0.17 -10.55
C ASP A 10 5.20 0.66 -9.12
N THR A 11 4.86 1.95 -9.02
CA THR A 11 3.77 2.39 -8.16
C THR A 11 2.60 1.52 -8.58
N LEU A 12 2.51 0.34 -7.97
CA LEU A 12 1.27 -0.35 -7.71
C LEU A 12 0.41 0.69 -7.01
N SER A 13 -0.22 1.53 -7.81
CA SER A 13 -1.25 2.46 -7.43
C SER A 13 -2.32 1.56 -6.88
N ILE A 14 -2.23 1.28 -5.58
CA ILE A 14 -3.23 0.51 -4.88
C ILE A 14 -4.47 1.37 -5.10
N ASP A 15 -5.36 0.88 -5.94
CA ASP A 15 -6.61 1.54 -6.31
C ASP A 15 -7.55 1.43 -5.09
N LEU A 16 -7.08 1.98 -3.97
CA LEU A 16 -7.80 2.10 -2.73
C LEU A 16 -8.72 3.29 -2.94
N PRO A 17 -10.04 3.12 -2.75
CA PRO A 17 -10.96 4.23 -2.88
C PRO A 17 -10.53 5.33 -1.92
N SER A 18 -10.31 6.54 -2.45
CA SER A 18 -9.86 7.71 -1.66
C SER A 18 -10.84 8.12 -0.55
N ASN A 19 -12.07 7.56 -0.60
CA ASN A 19 -13.12 7.76 0.39
C ASN A 19 -13.67 6.38 0.77
N ARG A 20 -13.00 5.70 1.69
CA ARG A 20 -13.46 4.45 2.27
C ARG A 20 -14.36 4.76 3.46
N GLU A 21 -15.60 4.27 3.43
CA GLU A 21 -16.45 4.25 4.63
C GLU A 21 -16.12 2.97 5.41
N TYR A 22 -15.63 3.16 6.64
CA TYR A 22 -15.37 2.06 7.55
C TYR A 22 -16.55 1.91 8.52
N GLU A 23 -16.95 0.67 8.80
CA GLU A 23 -17.95 0.40 9.84
C GLU A 23 -17.39 0.63 11.25
N ARG A 24 -16.06 0.50 11.40
CA ARG A 24 -15.33 0.61 12.67
C ARG A 24 -14.18 1.59 12.52
N VAL A 25 -13.97 2.43 13.53
CA VAL A 25 -12.89 3.41 13.54
C VAL A 25 -11.54 2.71 13.62
N GLU A 26 -11.46 1.58 14.31
CA GLU A 26 -10.23 0.78 14.43
C GLU A 26 -9.72 0.26 13.09
N ASP A 27 -10.62 0.01 12.14
CA ASP A 27 -10.26 -0.44 10.79
C ASP A 27 -9.70 0.73 9.96
N ALA A 28 -10.19 1.96 10.18
CA ALA A 28 -9.66 3.16 9.56
C ALA A 28 -8.26 3.49 10.12
N ASP A 29 -8.10 3.41 11.43
CA ASP A 29 -6.82 3.66 12.12
C ASP A 29 -5.75 2.65 11.68
N LEU A 30 -6.12 1.38 11.49
CA LEU A 30 -5.21 0.34 11.01
C LEU A 30 -4.77 0.60 9.57
N ASP A 31 -5.70 0.97 8.68
CA ASP A 31 -5.37 1.32 7.30
C ASP A 31 -4.44 2.53 7.21
N GLU A 32 -4.70 3.58 7.99
CA GLU A 32 -3.84 4.77 8.05
C GLU A 32 -2.42 4.40 8.53
N ALA A 33 -2.32 3.58 9.59
CA ALA A 33 -1.05 3.11 10.11
C ALA A 33 -0.28 2.24 9.10
N LEU A 34 -0.98 1.40 8.32
CA LEU A 34 -0.38 0.58 7.28
C LEU A 34 0.14 1.44 6.11
N VAL A 35 -0.61 2.45 5.69
CA VAL A 35 -0.16 3.41 4.66
C VAL A 35 1.08 4.16 5.12
N GLU A 36 1.09 4.67 6.35
CA GLU A 36 2.26 5.34 6.90
C GLU A 36 3.48 4.40 6.96
N ALA A 37 3.28 3.15 7.40
CA ALA A 37 4.36 2.17 7.49
C ALA A 37 4.92 1.79 6.10
N ILE A 38 4.07 1.73 5.07
CA ILE A 38 4.49 1.52 3.67
C ILE A 38 5.40 2.66 3.22
N HIS A 39 4.99 3.92 3.42
CA HIS A 39 5.82 5.08 3.06
C HIS A 39 7.16 5.07 3.78
N ARG A 40 7.18 4.77 5.09
CA ARG A 40 8.44 4.67 5.85
C ARG A 40 9.32 3.52 5.37
N ALA A 41 8.75 2.40 4.94
CA ALA A 41 9.49 1.29 4.38
C ALA A 41 10.09 1.63 3.00
N GLU A 42 9.35 2.38 2.19
CA GLU A 42 9.82 2.89 0.88
C GLU A 42 10.94 3.93 1.04
N ASP A 43 10.78 4.87 1.98
CA ASP A 43 11.82 5.86 2.32
C ASP A 43 13.11 5.17 2.82
N ALA A 44 12.96 4.04 3.53
CA ALA A 44 14.08 3.21 3.98
C ALA A 44 14.63 2.29 2.88
N GLN A 45 14.10 2.35 1.64
CA GLN A 45 14.42 1.45 0.53
C GLN A 45 14.30 -0.04 0.89
N ASN A 46 13.35 -0.36 1.78
CA ASN A 46 13.06 -1.72 2.22
C ASN A 46 11.88 -2.28 1.40
N ASP A 47 12.15 -2.62 0.15
CA ASP A 47 11.16 -3.08 -0.82
C ASP A 47 10.39 -4.32 -0.33
N PHE A 48 11.07 -5.22 0.37
CA PHE A 48 10.44 -6.43 0.92
C PHE A 48 9.38 -6.08 1.96
N LEU A 49 9.72 -5.19 2.90
CA LEU A 49 8.79 -4.76 3.94
C LEU A 49 7.63 -3.96 3.34
N ALA A 50 7.91 -3.05 2.42
CA ALA A 50 6.89 -2.28 1.71
C ALA A 50 5.90 -3.23 0.99
N GLN A 51 6.40 -4.21 0.24
CA GLN A 51 5.55 -5.20 -0.44
C GLN A 51 4.72 -6.05 0.54
N LEU A 52 5.29 -6.44 1.68
CA LEU A 52 4.57 -7.21 2.69
C LEU A 52 3.42 -6.39 3.28
N LEU A 53 3.68 -5.13 3.66
CA LEU A 53 2.67 -4.23 4.22
C LEU A 53 1.57 -3.89 3.21
N ARG A 54 1.93 -3.71 1.92
CA ARG A 54 0.93 -3.53 0.84
C ARG A 54 0.00 -4.74 0.69
N LYS A 55 0.52 -5.97 0.88
CA LYS A 55 -0.31 -7.19 0.88
C LYS A 55 -1.24 -7.23 2.09
N GLU A 56 -0.75 -6.83 3.25
CA GLU A 56 -1.55 -6.76 4.47
C GLU A 56 -2.70 -5.77 4.33
N LEU A 57 -2.42 -4.55 3.85
CA LEU A 57 -3.42 -3.52 3.57
C LEU A 57 -4.50 -4.02 2.59
N LYS A 58 -4.07 -4.73 1.54
CA LYS A 58 -5.00 -5.36 0.59
C LYS A 58 -5.84 -6.46 1.23
N SER A 59 -5.25 -7.27 2.13
CA SER A 59 -5.97 -8.32 2.86
C SER A 59 -7.03 -7.72 3.75
N HIS A 60 -6.65 -6.74 4.57
CA HIS A 60 -7.57 -6.02 5.45
C HIS A 60 -8.72 -5.38 4.67
N TYR A 61 -8.44 -4.77 3.52
CA TYR A 61 -9.48 -4.23 2.62
C TYR A 61 -10.55 -5.26 2.23
N TYR A 62 -10.16 -6.51 1.94
CA TYR A 62 -11.14 -7.55 1.58
C TYR A 62 -11.84 -8.16 2.79
N GLU A 63 -11.23 -8.13 3.98
CA GLU A 63 -11.82 -8.67 5.21
C GLU A 63 -12.87 -7.73 5.82
N THR A 64 -12.69 -6.42 5.63
CA THR A 64 -13.56 -5.38 6.20
C THR A 64 -14.49 -4.76 5.15
N ARG A 65 -14.92 -5.57 4.17
CA ARG A 65 -15.90 -5.23 3.12
C ARG A 65 -17.18 -6.04 3.24
#